data_AF-A0A7X9HRC4-F1
#
_entry.id   AF-A0A7X9HRC4-F1
#
_cell.length_a   1.000
_cell.length_b   1.000
_cell.length_c   1.000
_cell.angle_alpha   90.00
_cell.angle_beta   90.00
_cell.angle_gamma   90.00
#
_symmetry.space_group_name_H-M   'P 1'
#
loop_
_entity.id
_entity.type
_entity.pdbx_description
1 polymer ?
#
loop_
_entity_poly.entity_id
_entity_poly.type
_entity_poly.pdbx_seq_one_letter_code
_entity_poly.pdbx_strand_id
1 'polypeptide(L)' 'NKIKARTHHFNGLFGGVNFAIVNMLEIMGEYDGKHSNTGIRLRLFDHFSILGGLLQLKHFSGGASVSIVL' A
#
# COMPACT_ATOMS: atom_id res chain seq x y z
N ASN A 1 30.49 3.88 25.54
CA ASN A 1 29.85 3.19 24.40
C ASN A 1 28.47 3.79 24.13
N LYS A 2 28.40 4.80 23.25
CA LYS A 2 27.11 5.32 22.77
C LYS A 2 26.71 4.51 21.55
N ILE A 3 25.69 3.67 21.70
CA ILE A 3 25.05 2.96 20.58
C ILE A 3 24.48 4.06 19.68
N LYS A 4 25.14 4.32 18.54
CA LYS A 4 24.58 5.17 17.49
C LYS A 4 23.36 4.44 16.96
N ALA A 5 22.18 4.74 17.50
CA ALA A 5 20.93 4.44 16.83
C ALA A 5 21.07 5.02 15.42
N ARG A 6 21.08 4.13 14.41
CA ARG A 6 21.05 4.53 13.00
C ARG A 6 19.71 5.20 12.76
N THR A 7 19.61 6.47 13.09
CA THR A 7 18.54 7.37 12.67
C THR A 7 18.66 7.61 11.17
N HIS A 8 18.40 6.57 10.37
CA HIS A 8 17.87 6.70 9.01
C HIS A 8 16.34 6.78 9.06
N HIS A 9 15.81 7.40 10.11
CA HIS A 9 14.38 7.58 10.29
C HIS A 9 14.01 8.86 9.52
N PHE A 10 13.42 8.69 8.34
CA PHE A 10 12.76 9.73 7.54
C PHE A 10 13.64 10.82 6.90
N ASN A 11 14.72 10.44 6.20
CA ASN A 11 15.40 11.38 5.29
C ASN A 11 14.69 11.39 3.92
N GLY A 12 13.57 12.10 3.79
CA GLY A 12 12.90 12.31 2.50
C GLY A 12 11.41 12.57 2.61
N LEU A 13 10.80 13.06 1.53
CA LEU A 13 9.34 13.09 1.37
C LEU A 13 8.85 11.64 1.34
N PHE A 14 7.92 11.29 2.22
CA PHE A 14 7.24 10.00 2.24
C PHE A 14 5.74 10.24 2.31
N GLY A 15 4.96 9.38 1.64
CA GLY A 15 3.51 9.52 1.60
C GLY A 15 2.90 8.78 0.44
N GLY A 16 1.57 8.72 0.41
CA GLY A 16 0.84 8.08 -0.65
C GLY A 16 -0.49 8.73 -0.91
N VAL A 17 -1.04 8.43 -2.07
CA VAL A 17 -2.37 8.82 -2.49
C VAL A 17 -3.15 7.56 -2.82
N ASN A 18 -4.44 7.57 -2.49
CA ASN A 18 -5.38 6.60 -3.02
C ASN A 18 -6.46 7.32 -3.82
N PHE A 19 -7.00 6.64 -4.81
CA PHE A 19 -8.07 7.14 -5.63
C PHE A 19 -9.08 6.02 -5.86
N ALA A 20 -10.27 6.17 -5.28
CA ALA A 20 -11.39 5.27 -5.52
C ALA A 20 -12.17 5.76 -6.75
N ILE A 21 -12.15 4.96 -7.81
CA ILE A 21 -12.87 5.28 -9.06
C ILE A 21 -14.37 4.98 -8.89
N VAL A 22 -14.67 3.84 -8.25
CA VAL A 22 -15.99 3.38 -7.86
C VAL A 22 -15.85 2.60 -6.55
N ASN A 23 -16.95 2.31 -5.85
CA ASN A 23 -16.91 1.52 -4.59
C ASN A 23 -16.18 0.16 -4.74
N MET A 24 -16.09 -0.36 -5.96
CA MET A 24 -15.42 -1.61 -6.30
C MET A 24 -13.92 -1.48 -6.55
N LEU A 25 -13.39 -0.32 -6.96
CA LEU A 25 -12.02 -0.20 -7.48
C LEU A 25 -11.29 1.02 -6.88
N GLU A 26 -10.19 0.75 -6.20
CA GLU A 26 -9.27 1.74 -5.63
C GLU A 26 -7.87 1.53 -6.19
N ILE A 27 -7.23 2.62 -6.63
CA ILE A 27 -5.84 2.65 -7.05
C ILE A 27 -5.03 3.37 -5.97
N MET A 28 -3.86 2.85 -5.65
CA MET A 28 -2.97 3.36 -4.62
C MET A 28 -1.59 3.63 -5.22
N GLY A 29 -0.98 4.75 -4.84
CA GLY A 29 0.41 5.08 -5.15
C GLY A 29 1.09 5.58 -3.88
N GLU A 30 2.22 4.99 -3.53
CA GLU A 30 2.98 5.33 -2.34
C GLU A 30 4.44 5.58 -2.71
N TYR A 31 5.06 6.55 -2.06
CA TYR A 31 6.47 6.83 -2.14
C TYR A 31 7.06 6.78 -0.73
N ASP A 32 8.00 5.87 -0.50
CA ASP A 32 8.59 5.62 0.83
C ASP A 32 9.84 6.49 1.12
N GLY A 33 10.12 7.47 0.25
CA GLY A 33 11.34 8.29 0.28
C GLY A 33 12.50 7.74 -0.55
N LYS A 34 12.39 6.50 -1.06
CA LYS A 34 13.42 5.86 -1.88
C LYS A 34 12.86 5.14 -3.10
N HIS A 35 11.68 4.54 -2.98
CA HIS A 35 11.02 3.78 -4.02
C HIS A 35 9.53 4.14 -4.10
N SER A 36 8.97 3.95 -5.29
CA SER A 36 7.54 4.04 -5.52
C SER A 36 6.91 2.66 -5.49
N ASN A 37 5.78 2.56 -4.80
CA ASN A 37 4.95 1.38 -4.73
C ASN A 37 3.58 1.74 -5.33
N THR A 38 2.97 0.82 -6.06
CA THR A 38 1.63 1.01 -6.61
C THR A 38 0.75 -0.17 -6.28
N GLY A 39 -0.55 0.05 -6.19
CA GLY A 39 -1.52 -0.97 -5.81
C GLY A 39 -2.87 -0.73 -6.44
N ILE A 40 -3.61 -1.82 -6.58
CA ILE A 40 -5.01 -1.84 -6.95
C ILE A 40 -5.74 -2.71 -5.94
N ARG A 41 -6.85 -2.19 -5.42
CA ARG A 41 -7.76 -2.93 -4.56
C ARG A 41 -9.11 -3.06 -5.26
N LEU A 42 -9.62 -4.28 -5.29
CA LEU A 42 -10.94 -4.62 -5.78
C LEU A 42 -11.81 -5.06 -4.60
N ARG A 43 -12.97 -4.44 -4.41
CA ARG A 43 -13.95 -4.82 -3.40
C ARG A 43 -15.16 -5.48 -4.04
N LEU A 44 -15.43 -6.74 -3.72
CA LEU A 44 -16.53 -7.53 -4.24
C LEU A 44 -17.62 -7.66 -3.16
N PHE A 45 -18.83 -7.22 -3.50
CA PHE A 45 -20.04 -7.37 -2.67
C PHE A 45 -19.86 -6.85 -1.23
N ASP A 46 -19.04 -5.82 -1.02
CA ASP A 46 -18.65 -5.23 0.27
C ASP A 46 -17.94 -6.15 1.28
N HIS A 47 -18.03 -7.47 1.10
CA HIS A 47 -17.49 -8.49 1.99
C HIS A 47 -16.11 -8.98 1.58
N PHE A 48 -15.77 -9.02 0.30
CA PHE A 48 -14.48 -9.53 -0.15
C PHE A 48 -13.65 -8.40 -0.71
N SER A 49 -12.35 -8.37 -0.41
CA SER A 49 -11.42 -7.45 -1.06
C SER A 49 -10.20 -8.18 -1.53
N ILE A 50 -9.81 -7.94 -2.78
CA ILE A 50 -8.58 -8.44 -3.39
C ILE A 50 -7.64 -7.25 -3.54
N LEU A 51 -6.40 -7.40 -3.11
CA LEU A 51 -5.35 -6.41 -3.25
C LEU A 51 -4.24 -7.01 -4.11
N GLY A 52 -3.78 -6.26 -5.10
CA GLY A 52 -2.56 -6.54 -5.84
C GLY A 52 -1.73 -5.28 -5.96
N GLY A 53 -0.42 -5.39 -5.83
CA GLY A 53 0.47 -4.25 -5.90
C GLY A 53 1.87 -4.61 -6.36
N LEU A 54 2.57 -3.59 -6.84
CA LEU A 54 3.98 -3.66 -7.22
C LEU A 54 4.80 -2.85 -6.23
N LEU A 55 5.62 -3.55 -5.46
CA LEU A 55 6.61 -2.96 -4.59
C LEU A 55 7.85 -2.59 -5.40
N GLN A 56 8.32 -1.36 -5.25
CA GLN A 56 9.44 -0.78 -5.99
C GLN A 56 9.29 -0.90 -7.52
N LEU A 57 8.05 -1.04 -8.01
CA LEU A 57 7.71 -1.36 -9.40
C LEU A 57 8.38 -2.64 -9.95
N LYS A 58 8.84 -3.54 -9.08
CA LYS A 58 9.58 -4.76 -9.46
C LYS A 58 9.00 -6.03 -8.87
N HIS A 59 8.50 -5.97 -7.64
CA HIS A 59 8.04 -7.13 -6.92
C HIS A 59 6.53 -7.10 -6.79
N PHE A 60 5.86 -8.11 -7.34
CA PHE A 60 4.44 -8.25 -7.14
C PHE A 60 4.13 -8.78 -5.74
N SER A 61 3.16 -8.18 -5.08
CA SER A 61 2.59 -8.62 -3.81
C SER A 61 1.07 -8.52 -3.90
N GLY A 62 0.37 -9.47 -3.31
CA GLY A 62 -1.08 -9.46 -3.30
C GLY A 62 -1.66 -10.28 -2.17
N GLY A 63 -2.95 -10.10 -1.95
CA GLY A 63 -3.70 -10.80 -0.92
C GLY A 63 -5.20 -10.65 -1.14
N ALA A 64 -5.96 -11.47 -0.43
CA ALA A 64 -7.41 -11.34 -0.35
C ALA A 64 -7.81 -11.21 1.12
N SER A 65 -8.90 -10.52 1.37
CA SER A 65 -9.48 -10.33 2.70
C SER A 65 -10.99 -10.49 2.63
N VAL A 66 -11.57 -10.91 3.75
CA VAL A 66 -13.02 -11.00 3.94
C VAL A 66 -13.42 -10.17 5.15
N SER A 67 -14.50 -9.41 5.04
CA SER A 67 -15.10 -8.59 6.07
C SER A 67 -16.48 -9.14 6.39
N ILE A 68 -16.62 -9.67 7.59
CA ILE A 68 -17.87 -10.18 8.14
C ILE A 68 -18.34 -9.14 9.16
N VAL A 69 -19.46 -8.48 8.87
CA VAL A 69 -20.13 -7.60 9.83
C VAL A 69 -21.18 -8.44 10.54
N LEU A 70 -21.04 -8.59 11.86
CA LEU A 70 -21.98 -9.30 12.75
C LEU A 70 -23.07 -8.34 13.26
#